data_AF-A0A1A6A5K4-F1
#
_entry.id   AF-A0A1A6A5K4-F1
#
_cell.length_a   1.000
_cell.length_b   1.000
_cell.length_c   1.000
_cell.angle_alpha   90.00
_cell.angle_beta   90.00
_cell.angle_gamma   90.00
#
_symmetry.space_group_name_H-M   'P 1'
#
loop_
_entity.id
_entity.type
_entity.pdbx_description
1 polymer ?
#
loop_
_entity_poly.entity_id
_entity_poly.type
_entity_poly.pdbx_seq_one_letter_code
_entity_poly.pdbx_strand_id
1 'polypeptide(L)' 'MAPRIRIPTFTLFTGGKECSLCEVAKQDLANVRRSTPFELNLWNIRDPPAGADEREAKKWRRLYQYDIVS' A
#
# COMPACT_ATOMS: atom_id res chain seq x y z
N MET A 1 -31.40 12.36 4.09
CA MET A 1 -30.32 11.35 4.20
C MET A 1 -29.17 11.83 3.33
N ALA A 2 -28.09 12.36 3.92
CA ALA A 2 -26.96 12.87 3.15
C ALA A 2 -26.27 11.71 2.40
N PRO A 3 -25.82 11.91 1.14
CA PRO A 3 -25.09 10.87 0.42
C PRO A 3 -23.82 10.50 1.20
N ARG A 4 -23.66 9.21 1.49
CA ARG A 4 -22.40 8.68 2.04
C ARG A 4 -21.33 8.85 0.97
N ILE A 5 -20.46 9.84 1.14
CA ILE A 5 -19.28 10.02 0.29
C ILE A 5 -18.42 8.78 0.50
N ARG A 6 -18.35 7.90 -0.49
CA ARG A 6 -17.46 6.72 -0.44
C ARG A 6 -16.04 7.20 -0.69
N ILE A 7 -15.22 7.13 0.35
CA ILE A 7 -13.79 7.42 0.25
C ILE A 7 -13.12 6.22 -0.43
N PRO A 8 -12.35 6.43 -1.52
CA PRO A 8 -11.64 5.33 -2.16
C PRO A 8 -10.52 4.81 -1.25
N THR A 9 -10.30 3.49 -1.26
CA THR A 9 -9.24 2.83 -0.50
C THR A 9 -8.17 2.32 -1.47
N PHE A 10 -6.93 2.71 -1.25
CA PHE A 10 -5.76 2.29 -2.00
C PHE A 10 -4.83 1.46 -1.13
N THR A 11 -4.15 0.49 -1.73
CA THR A 11 -3.11 -0.29 -1.06
C THR A 11 -1.79 -0.11 -1.81
N LEU A 12 -0.78 0.41 -1.11
CA LEU A 12 0.57 0.53 -1.62
C LEU A 12 1.38 -0.69 -1.19
N PHE A 13 1.75 -1.52 -2.16
CA PHE A 13 2.65 -2.65 -1.95
C PHE A 13 4.11 -2.16 -1.90
N THR A 14 4.88 -2.61 -0.90
CA THR A 14 6.26 -2.17 -0.64
C THR A 14 7.20 -3.35 -0.41
N GLY A 15 8.51 -3.15 -0.63
CA GLY A 15 9.53 -4.21 -0.66
C GLY A 15 10.38 -4.40 0.60
N GLY A 16 10.21 -3.58 1.64
CA GLY A 16 11.07 -3.61 2.82
C GLY A 16 11.46 -2.21 3.32
N LYS A 17 12.41 -2.16 4.26
CA LYS A 17 12.89 -0.91 4.88
C LYS A 17 13.70 -0.02 3.93
N GLU A 18 14.33 -0.61 2.94
CA GLU A 18 15.12 0.10 1.94
C GLU A 18 14.39 -0.03 0.60
N CYS A 19 13.45 0.88 0.35
CA CYS A 19 12.79 0.99 -0.95
C CYS A 19 12.63 2.49 -1.25
N SER A 20 13.62 3.06 -1.93
CA SER A 20 13.67 4.49 -2.26
C SER A 20 12.43 4.95 -3.03
N LEU A 21 11.96 4.15 -3.99
CA LEU A 21 10.74 4.42 -4.75
C LEU A 21 9.48 4.35 -3.89
N CYS A 22 9.45 3.50 -2.87
CA CYS A 22 8.31 3.42 -1.94
C CYS A 22 8.19 4.70 -1.11
N GLU A 23 9.31 5.31 -0.70
CA GLU A 23 9.30 6.57 0.04
C GLU A 23 8.82 7.74 -0.83
N VAL A 24 9.30 7.82 -2.08
CA VAL A 24 8.79 8.82 -3.04
C VAL A 24 7.28 8.66 -3.25
N ALA A 25 6.80 7.43 -3.48
CA ALA A 25 5.38 7.16 -3.66
C ALA A 25 4.54 7.54 -2.43
N LYS A 26 5.03 7.25 -1.21
CA LYS A 26 4.35 7.66 0.04
C LYS A 26 4.25 9.17 0.14
N GLN A 27 5.31 9.89 -0.21
CA GLN A 27 5.36 11.34 -0.13
C GLN A 27 4.40 11.99 -1.15
N ASP A 28 4.36 11.48 -2.38
CA ASP A 28 3.43 11.96 -3.41
C ASP A 28 1.97 11.66 -3.05
N LEU A 29 1.68 10.46 -2.54
CA LEU A 29 0.33 10.12 -2.06
C LEU A 29 -0.09 11.01 -0.89
N ALA A 30 0.83 11.33 0.04
CA ALA A 30 0.55 12.27 1.12
C ALA A 30 0.21 13.68 0.61
N ASN A 31 0.83 14.11 -0.50
CA ASN A 31 0.51 15.38 -1.16
C ASN A 31 -0.88 15.34 -1.82
N VAL A 32 -1.21 14.27 -2.56
CA VAL A 32 -2.53 14.10 -3.19
C VAL A 32 -3.65 14.03 -2.15
N ARG A 33 -3.38 13.44 -0.97
CA ARG A 33 -4.38 13.34 0.11
C ARG A 33 -4.86 14.70 0.62
N ARG A 34 -4.12 15.78 0.36
CA ARG A 34 -4.51 17.15 0.74
C ARG A 34 -5.64 17.71 -0.12
N SER A 35 -5.74 17.29 -1.39
CA SER A 35 -6.77 17.75 -2.32
C SER A 35 -7.89 16.73 -2.51
N THR A 36 -7.56 15.44 -2.44
CA THR A 36 -8.49 14.34 -2.65
C THR A 36 -8.46 13.38 -1.45
N PRO A 37 -9.54 13.25 -0.66
CA PRO A 37 -9.55 12.32 0.46
C PRO A 37 -9.58 10.87 -0.04
N PHE A 38 -8.67 10.05 0.47
CA PHE A 38 -8.62 8.60 0.25
C PHE A 38 -8.00 7.90 1.46
N GLU A 39 -8.29 6.62 1.62
CA GLU A 39 -7.63 5.75 2.59
C GLU A 39 -6.44 5.06 1.94
N LEU A 40 -5.31 5.02 2.65
CA LEU A 40 -4.07 4.39 2.16
C LEU A 40 -3.63 3.29 3.12
N ASN A 41 -3.62 2.07 2.64
CA ASN A 41 -3.07 0.91 3.32
C ASN A 41 -1.64 0.66 2.82
N LEU A 42 -0.73 0.36 3.75
CA LEU A 42 0.63 -0.04 3.41
C LEU A 42 0.74 -1.55 3.58
N TRP A 43 1.15 -2.24 2.51
CA TRP A 43 1.38 -3.68 2.53
C TRP A 43 2.83 -3.97 2.17
N ASN A 44 3.63 -4.43 3.12
CA ASN A 44 4.97 -4.91 2.80
C ASN A 44 4.91 -6.37 2.37
N ILE A 45 5.33 -6.67 1.14
CA ILE A 45 5.23 -8.02 0.56
C ILE A 45 6.23 -9.02 1.16
N ARG A 46 7.25 -8.52 1.88
CA ARG A 46 8.25 -9.33 2.57
C ARG A 46 7.98 -9.46 4.06
N ASP A 47 7.34 -8.44 4.64
CA ASP A 47 6.95 -8.35 6.05
C ASP A 47 5.48 -7.88 6.14
N PRO A 48 4.51 -8.76 5.86
CA PRO A 48 3.10 -8.39 5.84
C PRO A 48 2.59 -7.97 7.23
N PRO A 49 1.53 -7.16 7.32
CA PRO A 49 1.01 -6.67 8.59
C PRO A 49 0.59 -7.81 9.52
N ALA A 50 0.74 -7.61 10.84
CA ALA A 50 0.34 -8.58 11.85
C ALA A 50 -1.17 -8.87 11.75
N GLY A 51 -1.54 -10.11 11.45
CA GLY A 51 -2.93 -10.53 11.20
C GLY A 51 -3.30 -10.66 9.72
N ALA A 52 -2.37 -10.43 8.80
CA ALA A 52 -2.56 -10.79 7.39
C ALA A 52 -2.74 -12.31 7.23
N ASP A 53 -3.69 -12.72 6.39
CA ASP A 53 -3.86 -14.12 6.00
C ASP A 53 -2.61 -14.63 5.25
N GLU A 54 -2.12 -15.81 5.63
CA GLU A 54 -0.91 -16.40 5.03
C GLU A 54 -1.04 -16.64 3.52
N ARG A 55 -2.26 -16.94 3.03
CA ARG A 55 -2.50 -17.14 1.60
C ARG A 55 -2.42 -15.82 0.86
N GLU A 56 -2.95 -14.74 1.43
CA GLU A 56 -2.82 -13.40 0.85
C GLU A 56 -1.37 -12.92 0.84
N ALA A 57 -0.65 -13.08 1.95
CA ALA A 57 0.78 -12.75 2.01
C ALA A 57 1.58 -13.48 0.92
N LYS A 58 1.34 -14.79 0.76
CA LYS A 58 2.01 -15.60 -0.27
C LYS A 58 1.62 -15.18 -1.69
N LYS A 59 0.35 -14.84 -1.92
CA LYS A 59 -0.16 -14.36 -3.21
C LYS A 59 0.55 -13.07 -3.62
N TRP A 60 0.52 -12.05 -2.76
CA TRP A 60 1.09 -10.73 -3.08
C TRP A 60 2.61 -10.77 -3.20
N ARG A 61 3.27 -11.55 -2.33
CA ARG A 61 4.71 -11.81 -2.47
C ARG A 61 5.04 -12.43 -3.83
N ARG A 62 4.32 -13.48 -4.25
CA ARG A 62 4.60 -14.14 -5.54
C ARG A 62 4.36 -13.22 -6.73
N LEU A 63 3.34 -12.36 -6.67
CA LEU A 63 3.03 -11.42 -7.74
C LEU A 63 4.08 -10.33 -7.90
N TYR A 64 4.60 -9.80 -6.80
CA TYR A 64 5.41 -8.57 -6.83
C TYR A 64 6.88 -8.75 -6.42
N GLN A 65 7.32 -9.96 -6.08
CA GLN A 65 8.69 -10.22 -5.60
C GLN A 65 9.80 -9.81 -6.59
N TYR A 66 9.51 -9.76 -7.90
CA TYR A 66 10.47 -9.36 -8.93
C TYR A 66 10.34 -7.89 -9.32
N ASP A 67 9.15 -7.30 -9.19
CA ASP A 67 8.87 -5.90 -9.52
C ASP A 67 9.26 -4.95 -8.39
N ILE A 68 9.09 -5.39 -7.15
CA ILE A 68 9.38 -4.61 -5.95
C ILE A 68 10.66 -5.15 -5.30
N VAL A 69 11.79 -4.71 -5.83
CA VAL A 69 13.12 -4.96 -5.29
C VAL A 69 13.43 -4.00 -4.13
N SER A 70 14.15 -4.50 -3.11
CA SER A 70 14.81 -3.63 -2.12
C SER A 70 16.10 -3.12 -2.73
#